data_AF-A0A3D5LAF8-F1
#
_entry.id   AF-A0A3D5LAF8-F1
#
_cell.length_a   1.000
_cell.length_b   1.000
_cell.length_c   1.000
_cell.angle_alpha   90.00
_cell.angle_beta   90.00
_cell.angle_gamma   90.00
#
_symmetry.space_group_name_H-M   'P 1'
#
loop_
_entity.id
_entity.type
_entity.pdbx_description
1 polymer ?
#
loop_
_entity_poly.entity_id
_entity_poly.type
_entity_poly.pdbx_seq_one_letter_code
_entity_poly.pdbx_strand_id
1 'polypeptide(L)'
;MFAILKREVKAYFQTVTGWLFIAAVLVLYGLYFYVYNLRAGYPYISYSLSAIAFIMLITVPVLTMRSFAEERHSRTDQLILTAPVSVGKVVLGKYLAMASVFTIDMVIIAITPLLLMSYGTIPLGESYAAVLGFWLYGCACIAVGMFISSLTESQVISAVLTFVALFAGYMMGSICNLISESG
;
A
#
# COMPACT_ATOMS: atom_id res chain seq x y z
N MET A 1 6.55 -13.15 -17.84
CA MET A 1 5.93 -12.27 -16.82
C MET A 1 5.72 -13.02 -15.51
N PHE A 2 5.01 -14.16 -15.49
CA PHE A 2 4.78 -14.93 -14.26
C PHE A 2 6.07 -15.35 -13.52
N ALA A 3 7.13 -15.72 -14.26
CA ALA A 3 8.43 -16.06 -13.66
C ALA A 3 9.07 -14.88 -12.90
N ILE A 4 8.94 -13.65 -13.42
CA ILE A 4 9.46 -12.42 -12.78
C ILE A 4 8.63 -12.14 -11.54
N LEU A 5 7.30 -12.15 -11.65
CA LEU A 5 6.40 -11.95 -10.51
C LEU A 5 6.68 -12.96 -9.39
N LYS A 6 6.79 -14.25 -9.70
CA LYS A 6 7.10 -15.29 -8.71
C LYS A 6 8.45 -15.05 -8.02
N ARG A 7 9.45 -14.59 -8.77
CA ARG A 7 10.77 -14.24 -8.23
C ARG A 7 10.67 -13.05 -7.27
N GLU A 8 10.03 -11.96 -7.70
CA GLU A 8 9.92 -10.73 -6.90
C GLU A 8 9.08 -10.96 -5.64
N VAL A 9 7.94 -11.65 -5.74
CA VAL A 9 7.13 -12.02 -4.57
C VAL A 9 7.95 -12.84 -3.60
N LYS A 10 8.69 -13.85 -4.09
CA LYS A 10 9.57 -14.65 -3.24
C LYS A 10 10.65 -13.79 -2.57
N ALA A 11 11.24 -12.83 -3.27
CA ALA A 11 12.23 -11.92 -2.69
C ALA A 11 11.65 -11.06 -1.54
N TYR A 12 10.41 -10.57 -1.66
CA TYR A 12 9.73 -9.84 -0.57
C TYR A 12 9.49 -10.70 0.67
N PHE A 13 9.22 -12.00 0.52
CA PHE A 13 9.01 -12.92 1.65
C PHE A 13 10.30 -13.57 2.18
N GLN A 14 11.37 -13.58 1.40
CA GLN A 14 12.70 -14.00 1.84
C GLN A 14 13.41 -12.89 2.62
N THR A 15 13.05 -11.64 2.36
CA THR A 15 13.51 -10.48 3.11
C THR A 15 12.50 -10.13 4.20
N VAL A 16 12.94 -9.38 5.22
CA VAL A 16 12.08 -8.99 6.35
C VAL A 16 11.02 -7.96 5.94
N THR A 17 11.20 -7.27 4.80
CA THR A 17 10.36 -6.13 4.41
C THR A 17 8.91 -6.51 4.12
N GLY A 18 8.66 -7.60 3.40
CA GLY A 18 7.29 -8.04 3.09
C GLY A 18 6.51 -8.43 4.35
N TRP A 19 7.15 -9.18 5.25
CA TRP A 19 6.57 -9.55 6.55
C TRP A 19 6.33 -8.34 7.45
N LEU A 20 7.29 -7.40 7.48
CA LEU A 20 7.17 -6.18 8.27
C LEU A 20 6.00 -5.31 7.78
N PHE A 21 5.85 -5.17 6.46
CA PHE A 21 4.75 -4.41 5.86
C PHE A 21 3.39 -5.00 6.25
N ILE A 22 3.20 -6.31 6.02
CA ILE A 22 1.96 -7.03 6.36
C ILE A 22 1.66 -6.89 7.87
N ALA A 23 2.66 -7.15 8.72
CA ALA A 23 2.48 -7.07 10.17
C ALA A 23 2.11 -5.66 10.62
N ALA A 24 2.79 -4.62 10.10
CA ALA A 24 2.52 -3.23 10.46
C ALA A 24 1.09 -2.81 10.06
N VAL A 25 0.68 -3.12 8.82
CA VAL A 25 -0.66 -2.79 8.32
C VAL A 25 -1.73 -3.53 9.13
N LEU A 26 -1.60 -4.84 9.34
CA LEU A 26 -2.62 -5.64 10.04
C LEU A 26 -2.72 -5.32 11.53
N VAL A 27 -1.60 -5.09 12.22
CA VAL A 27 -1.63 -4.74 13.65
C VAL A 27 -2.31 -3.39 13.86
N LEU A 28 -1.94 -2.40 13.06
CA LEU A 28 -2.54 -1.07 13.18
C LEU A 28 -4.01 -1.09 12.76
N TYR A 29 -4.35 -1.83 11.70
CA TYR A 29 -5.74 -2.04 11.31
C TYR A 29 -6.53 -2.70 12.45
N GLY A 30 -6.02 -3.79 13.02
CA GLY A 30 -6.65 -4.52 14.12
C GLY A 30 -6.90 -3.64 15.35
N LEU A 31 -5.97 -2.73 15.65
CA LEU A 31 -6.12 -1.75 16.73
C LEU A 31 -7.30 -0.80 16.46
N TYR A 32 -7.36 -0.19 15.28
CA TYR A 32 -8.47 0.70 14.91
C TYR A 32 -9.79 -0.04 14.78
N PHE A 33 -9.76 -1.26 14.24
CA PHE A 33 -10.92 -2.13 14.15
C PHE A 33 -11.50 -2.44 15.53
N TYR A 34 -10.64 -2.78 16.50
CA TYR A 34 -11.03 -3.00 17.88
C TYR A 34 -11.64 -1.74 18.51
N VAL A 35 -10.99 -0.59 18.35
CA VAL A 35 -11.47 0.66 18.96
C VAL A 35 -12.82 1.11 18.37
N TYR A 36 -12.94 1.13 17.04
CA TYR A 36 -14.14 1.65 16.38
C TYR A 36 -15.29 0.63 16.31
N ASN A 37 -15.02 -0.60 15.87
CA ASN A 37 -16.11 -1.54 15.60
C ASN A 37 -16.46 -2.37 16.84
N LEU A 38 -15.46 -2.89 17.56
CA LEU A 38 -15.73 -3.76 18.71
C LEU A 38 -16.02 -2.99 20.00
N ARG A 39 -15.26 -1.94 20.30
CA ARG A 39 -15.39 -1.17 21.55
C ARG A 39 -16.44 -0.07 21.46
N ALA A 40 -16.42 0.73 20.39
CA ALA A 40 -17.39 1.81 20.19
C ALA A 40 -18.70 1.33 19.51
N GLY A 41 -18.73 0.09 18.99
CA GLY A 41 -19.93 -0.53 18.44
C GLY A 41 -20.36 0.03 17.07
N TYR A 42 -19.47 0.69 16.33
CA TYR A 42 -19.80 1.16 14.99
C TYR A 42 -19.87 -0.02 14.01
N PRO A 43 -20.93 -0.13 13.19
CA PRO A 43 -21.05 -1.20 12.20
C PRO A 43 -20.23 -0.94 10.92
N TYR A 44 -19.59 0.23 10.81
CA TYR A 44 -18.94 0.71 9.60
C TYR A 44 -17.42 0.53 9.66
N ILE A 45 -16.91 -0.47 8.92
CA ILE A 45 -15.46 -0.70 8.79
C ILE A 45 -14.76 0.46 8.06
N SER A 46 -15.49 1.26 7.28
CA SER A 46 -14.98 2.44 6.59
C SER A 46 -14.22 3.40 7.51
N TYR A 47 -14.64 3.54 8.77
CA TYR A 47 -13.91 4.34 9.76
C TYR A 47 -12.52 3.79 10.09
N SER A 48 -12.42 2.47 10.26
CA SER A 48 -11.13 1.81 10.53
C SER A 48 -10.21 1.86 9.30
N LEU A 49 -10.77 1.68 8.09
CA LEU A 49 -10.03 1.80 6.84
C LEU A 49 -9.54 3.24 6.60
N SER A 50 -10.37 4.23 6.88
CA SER A 50 -9.98 5.63 6.79
C SER A 50 -8.86 5.98 7.76
N ALA A 51 -8.91 5.47 9.00
CA ALA A 51 -7.84 5.68 9.97
C ALA A 51 -6.49 5.10 9.52
N ILE A 52 -6.50 3.91 8.91
CA ILE A 52 -5.27 3.30 8.37
C ILE A 52 -4.82 3.91 7.02
N ALA A 53 -5.63 4.72 6.35
CA ALA A 53 -5.20 5.45 5.16
C ALA A 53 -4.01 6.38 5.44
N PHE A 54 -3.97 7.00 6.63
CA PHE A 54 -2.81 7.79 7.05
C PHE A 54 -1.55 6.93 7.23
N ILE A 55 -1.70 5.70 7.73
CA ILE A 55 -0.58 4.77 7.92
C ILE A 55 0.00 4.32 6.58
N MET A 56 -0.82 4.22 5.53
CA MET A 56 -0.33 3.92 4.17
C MET A 56 0.71 4.92 3.68
N LEU A 57 0.63 6.18 4.13
CA LEU A 57 1.63 7.19 3.81
C LEU A 57 3.03 6.78 4.28
N ILE A 58 3.14 5.98 5.33
CA ILE A 58 4.41 5.51 5.91
C ILE A 58 4.75 4.10 5.42
N THR A 59 3.79 3.18 5.41
CA THR A 59 4.05 1.77 5.08
C THR A 59 4.34 1.57 3.59
N VAL A 60 3.66 2.31 2.70
CA VAL A 60 3.88 2.18 1.25
C VAL A 60 5.32 2.59 0.86
N PRO A 61 5.87 3.74 1.29
CA PRO A 61 7.27 4.06 1.06
C PRO A 61 8.24 2.95 1.49
N VAL A 62 7.98 2.30 2.63
CA VAL A 62 8.83 1.20 3.12
C VAL A 62 8.76 -0.03 2.20
N LEU A 63 7.60 -0.29 1.60
CA LEU A 63 7.43 -1.38 0.63
C LEU A 63 8.10 -1.06 -0.72
N THR A 64 7.96 0.18 -1.21
CA THR A 64 8.38 0.58 -2.56
C THR A 64 9.83 1.05 -2.64
N MET A 65 10.44 1.48 -1.52
CA MET A 65 11.77 2.11 -1.52
C MET A 65 12.87 1.25 -2.12
N ARG A 66 12.75 -0.09 -2.06
CA ARG A 66 13.76 -1.02 -2.59
C ARG A 66 13.53 -1.42 -4.04
N SER A 67 12.37 -1.15 -4.63
CA SER A 67 11.96 -1.77 -5.89
C SER A 67 12.92 -1.50 -7.05
N PHE A 68 13.35 -0.24 -7.20
CA PHE A 68 14.31 0.19 -8.23
C PHE A 68 15.54 0.87 -7.63
N ALA A 69 15.42 1.59 -6.51
CA ALA A 69 16.55 2.29 -5.91
C ALA A 69 17.67 1.33 -5.48
N GLU A 70 17.34 0.13 -4.98
CA GLU A 70 18.33 -0.89 -4.60
C GLU A 70 19.07 -1.46 -5.81
N GLU A 71 18.36 -1.67 -6.92
CA GLU A 71 18.94 -2.20 -8.15
C GLU A 71 19.91 -1.19 -8.79
N ARG A 72 19.56 0.09 -8.71
CA ARG A 72 20.38 1.21 -9.22
C ARG A 72 21.60 1.47 -8.33
N HIS A 73 21.41 1.44 -7.00
CA HIS A 73 22.50 1.50 -6.03
C HIS A 73 23.54 0.38 -6.27
N SER A 74 23.06 -0.83 -6.55
CA SER A 74 23.91 -2.01 -6.75
C SER A 74 24.46 -2.14 -8.19
N ARG A 75 24.18 -1.18 -9.08
CA ARG A 75 24.50 -1.20 -10.53
C ARG A 75 24.01 -2.45 -11.27
N THR A 76 23.01 -3.12 -10.70
CA THR A 76 22.35 -4.28 -11.33
C THR A 76 21.29 -3.87 -12.36
N ASP A 77 20.94 -2.59 -12.39
CA ASP A 77 20.11 -1.97 -13.42
C ASP A 77 20.68 -2.20 -14.84
N GLN A 78 21.99 -2.06 -15.01
CA GLN A 78 22.67 -2.30 -16.30
C GLN A 78 22.58 -3.76 -16.75
N LEU A 79 22.63 -4.71 -15.80
CA LEU A 79 22.46 -6.14 -16.07
C LEU A 79 21.02 -6.47 -16.49
N ILE A 80 20.02 -5.79 -15.92
CA ILE A 80 18.61 -5.98 -16.28
C ILE A 80 18.31 -5.39 -17.66
N LEU A 81 18.90 -4.24 -17.98
CA LEU A 81 18.74 -3.57 -19.28
C LEU A 81 19.44 -4.29 -20.43
N THR A 82 20.50 -5.06 -20.14
CA THR A 82 21.21 -5.88 -21.13
C THR A 82 20.64 -7.29 -21.27
N ALA A 83 19.80 -7.73 -20.32
CA ALA A 83 19.08 -8.99 -20.43
C ALA A 83 18.01 -8.94 -21.55
N PRO A 84 17.69 -10.07 -22.22
CA PRO A 84 16.68 -10.14 -23.28
C PRO A 84 15.24 -10.10 -22.70
N VAL A 85 14.96 -9.15 -21.82
CA VAL A 85 13.68 -8.97 -21.14
C VAL A 85 13.22 -7.54 -21.35
N SER A 86 11.97 -7.34 -21.82
CA SER A 86 11.47 -5.99 -22.03
C SER A 86 11.28 -5.24 -20.70
N VAL A 87 11.69 -3.97 -20.68
CA VAL A 87 11.59 -3.09 -19.50
C VAL A 87 10.16 -3.05 -18.94
N GLY A 88 9.15 -2.94 -19.82
CA GLY A 88 7.75 -2.95 -19.40
C GLY A 88 7.31 -4.22 -18.66
N LYS A 89 7.88 -5.39 -18.99
CA LYS A 89 7.61 -6.64 -18.27
C LYS A 89 8.24 -6.66 -16.88
N VAL A 90 9.37 -5.98 -16.69
CA VAL A 90 10.03 -5.82 -15.40
C VAL A 90 9.21 -4.90 -14.49
N VAL A 91 8.82 -3.73 -15.00
CA VAL A 91 7.99 -2.76 -14.26
C VAL A 91 6.68 -3.39 -13.81
N LEU A 92 5.94 -4.02 -14.73
CA LEU A 92 4.69 -4.71 -14.39
C LEU A 92 4.91 -5.87 -13.42
N GLY A 93 6.00 -6.63 -13.56
CA GLY A 93 6.33 -7.72 -12.66
C GLY A 93 6.54 -7.26 -11.22
N LYS A 94 7.32 -6.19 -11.03
CA LYS A 94 7.57 -5.57 -9.72
C LYS A 94 6.30 -4.96 -9.12
N TYR A 95 5.50 -4.30 -9.95
CA TYR A 95 4.26 -3.65 -9.49
C TYR A 95 3.27 -4.69 -9.00
N LEU A 96 3.03 -5.74 -9.79
CA LEU A 96 2.15 -6.82 -9.40
C LEU A 96 2.68 -7.60 -8.18
N ALA A 97 4.00 -7.70 -8.00
CA ALA A 97 4.57 -8.30 -6.80
C ALA A 97 4.21 -7.50 -5.55
N MET A 98 4.45 -6.18 -5.53
CA MET A 98 4.06 -5.32 -4.41
C MET A 98 2.55 -5.27 -4.19
N ALA A 99 1.78 -5.16 -5.28
CA ALA A 99 0.33 -5.20 -5.20
C ALA A 99 -0.18 -6.54 -4.65
N SER A 100 0.48 -7.67 -4.95
CA SER A 100 0.12 -8.97 -4.39
C SER A 100 0.40 -9.08 -2.89
N VAL A 101 1.53 -8.53 -2.42
CA VAL A 101 1.83 -8.43 -0.97
C VAL A 101 0.74 -7.63 -0.27
N PHE A 102 0.38 -6.47 -0.82
CA PHE A 102 -0.69 -5.62 -0.28
C PHE A 102 -2.08 -6.28 -0.37
N THR A 103 -2.33 -7.10 -1.39
CA THR A 103 -3.60 -7.82 -1.52
C THR A 103 -3.79 -8.85 -0.41
N ILE A 104 -2.72 -9.42 0.15
CA ILE A 104 -2.82 -10.33 1.30
C ILE A 104 -3.43 -9.62 2.50
N ASP A 105 -3.00 -8.38 2.79
CA ASP A 105 -3.59 -7.57 3.85
C ASP A 105 -5.07 -7.31 3.59
N MET A 106 -5.42 -6.97 2.34
CA MET A 106 -6.81 -6.73 1.98
C MET A 106 -7.71 -7.96 2.07
N VAL A 107 -7.20 -9.15 1.74
CA VAL A 107 -7.96 -10.39 1.91
C VAL A 107 -8.27 -10.64 3.39
N ILE A 108 -7.29 -10.41 4.28
CA ILE A 108 -7.49 -10.57 5.72
C ILE A 108 -8.49 -9.54 6.25
N ILE A 109 -8.36 -8.28 5.81
CA ILE A 109 -9.27 -7.19 6.15
C ILE A 109 -10.69 -7.47 5.65
N ALA A 110 -10.85 -8.05 4.45
CA ALA A 110 -12.14 -8.40 3.85
C ALA A 110 -12.92 -9.50 4.60
N ILE A 111 -12.27 -10.22 5.52
CA ILE A 111 -12.92 -11.19 6.41
C ILE A 111 -13.61 -10.48 7.59
N THR A 112 -13.14 -9.30 7.99
CA THR A 112 -13.68 -8.59 9.16
C THR A 112 -15.15 -8.15 9.09
N PRO A 113 -15.73 -7.76 7.93
CA PRO A 113 -17.18 -7.50 7.86
C PRO A 113 -17.99 -8.76 8.15
N LEU A 114 -17.52 -9.93 7.73
CA LEU A 114 -18.17 -11.22 8.00
C LEU A 114 -18.12 -11.56 9.48
N LEU A 115 -16.99 -11.27 10.15
CA LEU A 115 -16.86 -11.44 11.59
C LEU A 115 -17.81 -10.52 12.35
N LEU A 116 -18.01 -9.28 11.90
CA LEU A 116 -18.93 -8.36 12.55
C LEU A 116 -20.40 -8.78 12.41
N MET A 117 -20.75 -9.56 11.38
CA MET A 117 -22.13 -10.09 11.25
C MET A 117 -22.57 -10.95 12.42
N SER A 118 -21.64 -11.61 13.14
CA SER A 118 -22.01 -12.37 14.34
C SER A 118 -22.36 -11.48 15.53
N TYR A 119 -22.01 -10.20 15.48
CA TYR A 119 -22.22 -9.23 16.56
C TYR A 119 -23.34 -8.23 16.26
N GLY A 120 -23.85 -8.16 15.03
CA GLY A 120 -24.95 -7.26 14.67
C GLY A 120 -25.23 -7.16 13.17
N THR A 121 -26.12 -6.23 12.81
CA THR A 121 -26.46 -5.93 11.41
C THR A 121 -25.40 -5.03 10.78
N ILE A 122 -24.65 -5.56 9.82
CA ILE A 122 -23.58 -4.84 9.12
C ILE A 122 -24.00 -4.54 7.68
N PRO A 123 -23.83 -3.30 7.18
CA PRO A 123 -24.01 -2.97 5.78
C PRO A 123 -22.85 -3.56 4.97
N LEU A 124 -23.03 -4.80 4.48
CA LEU A 124 -22.00 -5.52 3.71
C LEU A 124 -21.64 -4.82 2.39
N GLY A 125 -22.64 -4.26 1.70
CA GLY A 125 -22.42 -3.54 0.45
C GLY A 125 -21.46 -2.36 0.61
N GLU A 126 -21.68 -1.55 1.64
CA GLU A 126 -20.80 -0.43 1.98
C GLU A 126 -19.43 -0.92 2.45
N SER A 127 -19.39 -1.96 3.29
CA SER A 127 -18.14 -2.50 3.83
C SER A 127 -17.21 -3.02 2.73
N TYR A 128 -17.73 -3.81 1.79
CA TYR A 128 -16.94 -4.31 0.67
C TYR A 128 -16.60 -3.23 -0.36
N ALA A 129 -17.47 -2.24 -0.56
CA ALA A 129 -17.14 -1.06 -1.36
C ALA A 129 -15.99 -0.27 -0.74
N ALA A 130 -15.98 -0.11 0.59
CA ALA A 130 -14.88 0.54 1.31
C ALA A 130 -13.57 -0.24 1.20
N VAL A 131 -13.61 -1.57 1.34
CA VAL A 131 -12.43 -2.44 1.15
C VAL A 131 -11.89 -2.33 -0.28
N LEU A 132 -12.76 -2.36 -1.29
CA LEU A 132 -12.36 -2.20 -2.69
C LEU A 132 -11.75 -0.81 -2.94
N GLY A 133 -12.38 0.25 -2.43
CA GLY A 133 -11.86 1.61 -2.51
C GLY A 133 -10.50 1.75 -1.86
N PHE A 134 -10.30 1.13 -0.70
CA PHE A 134 -9.03 1.13 0.01
C PHE A 134 -7.94 0.31 -0.72
N TRP A 135 -8.30 -0.81 -1.35
CA TRP A 135 -7.37 -1.57 -2.20
C TRP A 135 -6.93 -0.76 -3.42
N LEU A 136 -7.85 -0.08 -4.11
CA LEU A 136 -7.53 0.80 -5.23
C LEU A 136 -6.64 1.97 -4.80
N TYR A 137 -6.93 2.57 -3.65
CA TYR A 137 -6.10 3.61 -3.04
C TYR A 137 -4.67 3.12 -2.80
N GLY A 138 -4.50 1.97 -2.14
CA GLY A 138 -3.17 1.41 -1.89
C GLY A 138 -2.42 1.05 -3.18
N CYS A 139 -3.09 0.51 -4.20
CA CYS A 139 -2.52 0.30 -5.53
C CYS A 139 -1.99 1.60 -6.15
N ALA A 140 -2.75 2.69 -6.06
CA ALA A 140 -2.31 4.00 -6.54
C ALA A 140 -1.09 4.50 -5.76
N CYS A 141 -1.08 4.38 -4.43
CA CYS A 141 0.08 4.75 -3.61
C CYS A 141 1.33 3.94 -3.99
N ILE A 142 1.19 2.63 -4.22
CA ILE A 142 2.29 1.76 -4.65
C ILE A 142 2.83 2.19 -6.01
N ALA A 143 1.97 2.57 -6.96
CA ALA A 143 2.39 3.07 -8.26
C ALA A 143 3.23 4.36 -8.13
N VAL A 144 2.78 5.30 -7.29
CA VAL A 144 3.53 6.55 -7.00
C VAL A 144 4.88 6.24 -6.35
N GLY A 145 4.91 5.38 -5.34
CA GLY A 145 6.15 5.01 -4.65
C GLY A 145 7.13 4.25 -5.54
N MET A 146 6.65 3.40 -6.44
CA MET A 146 7.47 2.75 -7.46
C MET A 146 8.08 3.77 -8.41
N PHE A 147 7.28 4.72 -8.90
CA PHE A 147 7.76 5.76 -9.81
C PHE A 147 8.88 6.59 -9.16
N ILE A 148 8.68 7.03 -7.92
CA ILE A 148 9.68 7.79 -7.17
C ILE A 148 10.94 6.95 -6.90
N SER A 149 10.81 5.66 -6.60
CA SER A 149 11.95 4.75 -6.44
C SER A 149 12.81 4.63 -7.70
N SER A 150 12.24 4.78 -8.90
CA SER A 150 12.99 4.76 -10.16
C SER A 150 13.87 6.00 -10.38
N LEU A 151 13.54 7.12 -9.72
CA LEU A 151 14.23 8.40 -9.88
C LEU A 151 15.45 8.56 -8.98
N THR A 152 15.66 7.66 -8.02
CA THR A 152 16.70 7.80 -6.99
C THR A 152 17.52 6.53 -6.84
N GLU A 153 18.74 6.69 -6.32
CA GLU A 153 19.69 5.60 -6.04
C GLU A 153 19.74 5.30 -4.54
N SER A 154 19.08 6.10 -3.70
CA SER A 154 19.06 5.91 -2.25
C SER A 154 17.68 5.47 -1.79
N GLN A 155 17.62 4.31 -1.11
CA GLN A 155 16.38 3.78 -0.52
C GLN A 155 15.75 4.79 0.45
N VAL A 156 16.56 5.48 1.24
CA VAL A 156 16.08 6.46 2.23
C VAL A 156 15.47 7.67 1.52
N ILE A 157 16.14 8.20 0.50
CA ILE A 157 15.63 9.34 -0.28
C ILE A 157 14.34 8.94 -1.02
N SER A 158 14.29 7.72 -1.56
CA SER A 158 13.07 7.17 -2.18
C SER A 158 11.90 7.15 -1.22
N ALA A 159 12.12 6.70 0.02
CA ALA A 159 11.07 6.61 1.01
C ALA A 159 10.55 8.00 1.41
N VAL A 160 11.46 8.94 1.67
CA VAL A 160 11.10 10.31 2.08
C VAL A 160 10.32 11.02 0.96
N LEU A 161 10.79 10.97 -0.29
CA LEU A 161 10.11 11.59 -1.42
C LEU A 161 8.72 10.98 -1.65
N THR A 162 8.59 9.66 -1.50
CA THR A 162 7.29 8.97 -1.60
C THR A 162 6.35 9.44 -0.50
N PHE A 163 6.82 9.51 0.75
CA PHE A 163 6.03 10.03 1.86
C PHE A 163 5.53 11.44 1.58
N VAL A 164 6.41 12.35 1.13
CA VAL A 164 6.05 13.75 0.83
C VAL A 164 5.01 13.81 -0.28
N ALA A 165 5.17 13.04 -1.36
CA ALA A 165 4.22 13.02 -2.48
C ALA A 165 2.85 12.49 -2.04
N LEU A 166 2.82 11.41 -1.27
CA LEU A 166 1.57 10.84 -0.77
C LEU A 166 0.90 11.76 0.27
N PHE A 167 1.69 12.40 1.15
CA PHE A 167 1.18 13.36 2.13
C PHE A 167 0.58 14.59 1.47
N ALA A 168 1.21 15.13 0.43
CA ALA A 168 0.67 16.23 -0.36
C ALA A 168 -0.68 15.85 -0.99
N GLY A 169 -0.77 14.64 -1.56
CA GLY A 169 -2.04 14.11 -2.10
C GLY A 169 -3.12 13.94 -1.02
N TYR A 170 -2.74 13.45 0.16
CA TYR A 170 -3.66 13.30 1.30
C TYR A 170 -4.19 14.66 1.81
N MET A 171 -3.36 15.69 1.83
CA MET A 171 -3.73 17.03 2.31
C MET A 171 -4.45 17.90 1.28
N MET A 172 -4.48 17.48 0.01
CA MET A 172 -5.05 18.27 -1.09
C MET A 172 -6.50 18.67 -0.83
N GLY A 173 -7.33 17.78 -0.28
CA GLY A 173 -8.71 18.09 0.06
C GLY A 173 -8.85 19.20 1.10
N SER A 174 -8.05 19.14 2.17
CA SER A 174 -8.01 20.18 3.20
C SER A 174 -7.54 21.53 2.64
N ILE A 175 -6.55 21.53 1.76
CA ILE A 175 -6.04 22.75 1.11
C ILE A 175 -7.11 23.38 0.22
N CYS A 176 -7.80 22.58 -0.59
CA CYS A 176 -8.88 23.08 -1.45
C CYS A 176 -10.03 23.70 -0.63
N ASN A 177 -10.43 23.07 0.47
CA ASN A 177 -11.48 23.61 1.33
C ASN A 177 -11.09 24.94 1.97
N LEU A 178 -9.84 25.09 2.42
CA LEU A 178 -9.33 26.36 2.98
C LEU A 178 -9.36 27.50 1.94
N ILE A 179 -9.07 27.20 0.68
CA ILE A 179 -9.11 28.19 -0.40
C ILE A 179 -10.57 28.55 -0.74
N SER A 180 -11.47 27.56 -0.80
CA SER A 180 -12.88 27.78 -1.12
C SER A 180 -13.67 28.53 -0.04
N GLU A 181 -13.29 28.46 1.24
CA GLU A 181 -13.92 29.27 2.30
C GLU A 181 -13.52 30.76 2.27
N SER A 182 -12.45 31.10 1.53
CA SER A 182 -11.93 32.47 1.44
C SER A 182 -12.41 33.27 0.22
N GLY A 183 -13.39 32.75 -0.55
CA GLY A 183 -13.95 33.35 -1.77
C GLY A 183 -15.46 33.49 -1.74
#